data_AF-A0A222X8H3-F1
#
_entry.id   AF-A0A222X8H3-F1
#
_cell.length_a   1.000
_cell.length_b   1.000
_cell.length_c   1.000
_cell.angle_alpha   90.00
_cell.angle_beta   90.00
_cell.angle_gamma   90.00
#
_symmetry.space_group_name_H-M   'P 1'
#
loop_
_entity.id
_entity.type
_entity.pdbx_description
1 polymer ?
#
loop_
_entity_poly.entity_id
_entity_poly.type
_entity_poly.pdbx_seq_one_letter_code
_entity_poly.pdbx_strand_id
1 'polypeptide(L)'
;MRLSGVALTAILLIGASAPVEPDPRPTTEEQVDALAVLVSVEPSTELDGPVLVAGEVIGAHAGVPVIAKAWPDQETLDRHQPGDAVELVTIAAALTNTDGSFELVADPEAVAEATDGDERIVNFDVTAANAGAKVAMVSTSAVLSPEIAVDDSISGALTDELMIDADEPLTVDEISDTSEVDGIPPVAAEDSAPAGMECGTKLVQRLDRRPTIIGSTYSTAPRVTTQFIYTKGAESTFGIGFSQTGANASWTASSTAKISNGDVDEFDKKAGSHAKIYKKYLNYGKYKSVICDGDFGQIVSYTVRPIGRPFGSYEAGSTVPATPSAYCVRYSSTHHFSKGKAQYWSSGVALPAAMGFNASAQTAYSYESKIIMTRPDGTSYAVCGTGNVPEQVNTGRLVARP
;
A
#
# COMPACT_ATOMS: atom_id res chain seq x y z
N MET A 1 59.33 -55.54 -49.47
CA MET A 1 59.33 -54.98 -48.11
C MET A 1 57.92 -54.48 -47.80
N ARG A 2 57.24 -55.15 -46.86
CA ARG A 2 55.90 -54.80 -46.39
C ARG A 2 56.04 -53.83 -45.21
N LEU A 3 55.31 -52.71 -45.23
CA LEU A 3 55.10 -51.85 -44.07
C LEU A 3 53.60 -51.88 -43.75
N SER A 4 53.28 -52.49 -42.61
CA SER A 4 51.93 -52.57 -42.05
C SER A 4 51.63 -51.30 -41.25
N GLY A 5 50.53 -50.63 -41.59
CA GLY A 5 49.93 -49.57 -40.78
C GLY A 5 49.01 -50.17 -39.72
N VAL A 6 49.14 -49.71 -38.49
CA VAL A 6 48.27 -50.05 -37.35
C VAL A 6 47.15 -49.02 -37.30
N ALA A 7 45.89 -49.47 -37.40
CA ALA A 7 44.72 -48.65 -37.17
C ALA A 7 44.26 -48.83 -35.70
N LEU A 8 44.20 -47.72 -34.96
CA LEU A 8 43.71 -47.67 -33.58
C LEU A 8 42.20 -47.37 -33.62
N THR A 9 41.37 -48.29 -33.12
CA THR A 9 39.91 -48.08 -33.01
C THR A 9 39.58 -47.66 -31.58
N ALA A 10 39.14 -46.41 -31.40
CA ALA A 10 38.62 -45.91 -30.13
C ALA A 10 37.13 -46.29 -29.98
N ILE A 11 36.79 -46.96 -28.88
CA ILE A 11 35.41 -47.32 -28.52
C ILE A 11 34.90 -46.24 -27.57
N LEU A 12 33.94 -45.44 -28.02
CA LEU A 12 33.17 -44.49 -27.20
C LEU A 12 32.04 -45.25 -26.49
N LEU A 13 32.14 -45.40 -25.17
CA LEU A 13 31.07 -45.88 -24.30
C LEU A 13 30.12 -44.72 -24.01
N ILE A 14 28.94 -44.73 -24.65
CA ILE A 14 27.82 -43.85 -24.30
C ILE A 14 27.05 -44.55 -23.17
N GLY A 15 27.29 -44.15 -21.93
CA GLY A 15 26.47 -44.55 -20.80
C GLY A 15 25.14 -43.79 -20.85
N ALA A 16 24.02 -44.51 -20.93
CA ALA A 16 22.70 -43.93 -20.75
C ALA A 16 22.53 -43.55 -19.28
N SER A 17 22.64 -42.26 -18.95
CA SER A 17 22.21 -41.74 -17.65
C SER A 17 20.71 -41.99 -17.53
N ALA A 18 20.28 -42.70 -16.48
CA ALA A 18 18.87 -42.73 -16.13
C ALA A 18 18.42 -41.28 -15.87
N PRO A 19 17.23 -40.86 -16.33
CA PRO A 19 16.68 -39.57 -15.92
C PRO A 19 16.59 -39.56 -14.40
N VAL A 20 17.25 -38.57 -13.78
CA VAL A 20 17.07 -38.30 -12.35
C VAL A 20 15.59 -37.94 -12.19
N GLU A 21 14.84 -38.74 -11.44
CA GLU A 21 13.48 -38.37 -11.09
C GLU A 21 13.56 -37.06 -10.28
N PRO A 22 12.79 -36.03 -10.64
CA PRO A 22 12.78 -34.79 -9.87
C PRO A 22 12.38 -35.14 -8.42
N ASP A 23 13.12 -34.61 -7.46
CA ASP A 23 12.80 -34.81 -6.05
C ASP A 23 11.32 -34.45 -5.80
N PRO A 24 10.60 -35.26 -5.00
CA PRO A 24 9.21 -34.98 -4.71
C PRO A 24 9.12 -33.60 -4.06
N ARG A 25 8.25 -32.74 -4.58
CA ARG A 25 7.99 -31.44 -3.97
C ARG A 25 7.57 -31.62 -2.51
N PRO A 26 8.02 -30.74 -1.60
CA PRO A 26 7.55 -30.70 -0.23
C PRO A 26 6.02 -30.66 -0.15
N THR A 27 5.50 -31.27 0.89
CA THR A 27 4.07 -31.24 1.21
C THR A 27 3.65 -29.84 1.66
N THR A 28 2.37 -29.53 1.55
CA THR A 28 1.84 -28.23 2.01
C THR A 28 2.14 -27.96 3.49
N GLU A 29 2.14 -29.01 4.33
CA GLU A 29 2.49 -28.92 5.75
C GLU A 29 3.97 -28.51 5.93
N GLU A 30 4.90 -29.14 5.22
CA GLU A 30 6.32 -28.79 5.24
C GLU A 30 6.58 -27.36 4.75
N GLN A 31 5.84 -26.90 3.73
CA GLN A 31 5.93 -25.54 3.22
C GLN A 31 5.42 -24.49 4.23
N VAL A 32 4.35 -24.80 4.97
CA VAL A 32 3.80 -23.93 6.01
C VAL A 32 4.77 -23.84 7.20
N ASP A 33 5.34 -24.97 7.61
CA ASP A 33 6.39 -25.01 8.65
C ASP A 33 7.62 -24.20 8.24
N ALA A 34 8.07 -24.34 6.99
CA ALA A 34 9.19 -23.57 6.45
C ALA A 34 8.90 -22.06 6.45
N LEU A 35 7.66 -21.66 6.11
CA LEU A 35 7.23 -20.27 6.19
C LEU A 35 7.27 -19.76 7.65
N ALA A 36 6.73 -20.51 8.60
CA ALA A 36 6.71 -20.12 10.01
C ALA A 36 8.14 -19.88 10.56
N VAL A 37 9.09 -20.75 10.19
CA VAL A 37 10.51 -20.59 10.51
C VAL A 37 11.10 -19.34 9.87
N LEU A 38 10.75 -19.06 8.61
CA LEU A 38 11.25 -17.90 7.86
C LEU A 38 10.82 -16.57 8.48
N VAL A 39 9.56 -16.47 8.93
CA VAL A 39 8.96 -15.17 9.31
C VAL A 39 8.76 -14.95 10.80
N SER A 40 8.96 -15.97 11.64
CA SER A 40 8.71 -15.92 13.08
C SER A 40 7.28 -15.48 13.45
N VAL A 41 6.31 -15.67 12.56
CA VAL A 41 4.88 -15.46 12.84
C VAL A 41 4.10 -16.70 12.41
N GLU A 42 2.96 -16.93 13.06
CA GLU A 42 2.05 -18.00 12.69
C GLU A 42 1.48 -17.73 11.28
N PRO A 43 1.55 -18.71 10.35
CA PRO A 43 1.01 -18.57 9.00
C PRO A 43 -0.50 -18.27 9.00
N SER A 44 -0.96 -17.46 8.05
CA SER A 44 -2.35 -17.01 7.94
C SER A 44 -3.37 -18.14 7.78
N THR A 45 -2.96 -19.32 7.31
CA THR A 45 -3.82 -20.51 7.21
C THR A 45 -4.13 -21.16 8.54
N GLU A 46 -3.37 -20.83 9.59
CA GLU A 46 -3.51 -21.37 10.95
C GLU A 46 -4.20 -20.39 11.90
N LEU A 47 -4.37 -19.13 11.48
CA LEU A 47 -4.96 -18.07 12.29
C LEU A 47 -6.47 -17.94 12.08
N ASP A 48 -7.20 -17.91 13.20
CA ASP A 48 -8.60 -17.48 13.25
C ASP A 48 -8.66 -15.95 13.43
N GLY A 49 -8.63 -15.19 12.32
CA GLY A 49 -8.63 -13.73 12.36
C GLY A 49 -9.33 -13.06 11.18
N PRO A 50 -9.52 -11.74 11.21
CA PRO A 50 -9.95 -11.00 10.04
C PRO A 50 -8.88 -11.06 8.93
N VAL A 51 -9.32 -11.21 7.69
CA VAL A 51 -8.46 -11.01 6.52
C VAL A 51 -8.05 -9.53 6.48
N LEU A 52 -6.75 -9.26 6.62
CA LEU A 52 -6.18 -7.93 6.47
C LEU A 52 -6.21 -7.48 5.02
N VAL A 53 -5.85 -8.38 4.11
CA VAL A 53 -5.84 -8.16 2.67
C VAL A 53 -5.85 -9.50 1.92
N ALA A 54 -6.47 -9.51 0.75
CA ALA A 54 -6.42 -10.61 -0.20
C ALA A 54 -5.98 -10.08 -1.57
N GLY A 55 -5.38 -10.95 -2.39
CA GLY A 55 -4.83 -10.54 -3.67
C GLY A 55 -4.30 -11.68 -4.51
N GLU A 56 -3.58 -11.32 -5.57
CA GLU A 56 -2.92 -12.23 -6.50
C GLU A 56 -1.47 -11.78 -6.74
N VAL A 57 -0.54 -12.72 -6.72
CA VAL A 57 0.82 -12.51 -7.23
C VAL A 57 0.85 -12.95 -8.69
N ILE A 58 0.93 -11.99 -9.61
CA ILE A 58 0.95 -12.25 -11.05
C ILE A 58 2.19 -13.09 -11.38
N GLY A 59 1.98 -14.18 -12.11
CA GLY A 59 3.06 -15.10 -12.50
C GLY A 59 3.41 -16.13 -11.43
N ALA A 60 2.82 -16.05 -10.23
CA ALA A 60 3.03 -17.04 -9.18
C ALA A 60 2.20 -18.31 -9.37
N HIS A 61 2.71 -19.37 -8.77
CA HIS A 61 2.01 -20.64 -8.55
C HIS A 61 1.91 -20.90 -7.05
N ALA A 62 1.47 -22.09 -6.65
CA ALA A 62 1.38 -22.45 -5.24
C ALA A 62 2.76 -22.42 -4.55
N GLY A 63 2.80 -21.93 -3.30
CA GLY A 63 3.98 -22.00 -2.44
C GLY A 63 4.91 -20.79 -2.48
N VAL A 64 4.53 -19.68 -3.12
CA VAL A 64 5.28 -18.42 -3.06
C VAL A 64 4.93 -17.71 -1.75
N PRO A 65 5.91 -17.36 -0.90
CA PRO A 65 5.64 -16.68 0.34
C PRO A 65 5.27 -15.21 0.11
N VAL A 66 4.17 -14.81 0.71
CA VAL A 66 3.66 -13.45 0.75
C VAL A 66 3.68 -12.98 2.20
N ILE A 67 4.40 -11.89 2.47
CA ILE A 67 4.70 -11.43 3.83
C ILE A 67 4.21 -9.99 3.98
N ALA A 68 3.42 -9.71 5.03
CA ALA A 68 3.07 -8.35 5.42
C ALA A 68 3.95 -7.85 6.56
N LYS A 69 4.57 -6.69 6.36
CA LYS A 69 5.39 -5.99 7.38
C LYS A 69 4.78 -4.65 7.72
N ALA A 70 4.35 -4.48 8.96
CA ALA A 70 3.78 -3.26 9.48
C ALA A 70 4.83 -2.18 9.69
N TRP A 71 4.41 -0.95 9.40
CA TRP A 71 5.14 0.26 9.73
C TRP A 71 4.74 0.73 11.13
N PRO A 72 5.67 1.40 11.85
CA PRO A 72 5.33 2.12 13.07
C PRO A 72 4.20 3.13 12.84
N ASP A 73 3.53 3.51 13.93
CA ASP A 73 2.48 4.52 13.91
C ASP A 73 2.97 5.89 13.38
N GLN A 74 2.03 6.74 12.99
CA GLN A 74 2.35 8.04 12.38
C GLN A 74 3.11 9.00 13.32
N GLU A 75 2.87 8.96 14.62
CA GLU A 75 3.55 9.79 15.62
C GLU A 75 5.01 9.35 15.80
N THR A 76 5.26 8.04 15.85
CA THR A 76 6.60 7.46 15.87
C THR A 76 7.38 7.82 14.60
N LEU A 77 6.77 7.62 13.42
CA LEU A 77 7.41 8.00 12.15
C LEU A 77 7.70 9.51 12.04
N ASP A 78 6.85 10.38 12.59
CA ASP A 78 7.08 11.84 12.55
C ASP A 78 8.22 12.29 13.48
N ARG A 79 8.56 11.51 14.50
CA ARG A 79 9.71 11.79 15.39
C ARG A 79 11.05 11.45 14.73
N HIS A 80 11.08 10.49 13.81
CA HIS A 80 12.31 10.05 13.14
C HIS A 80 13.02 11.17 12.39
N GLN A 81 14.35 11.14 12.46
CA GLN A 81 15.29 12.00 11.75
C GLN A 81 16.04 11.22 10.66
N PRO A 82 16.59 11.91 9.63
CA PRO A 82 17.43 11.25 8.65
C PRO A 82 18.61 10.50 9.31
N GLY A 83 18.73 9.21 9.03
CA GLY A 83 19.68 8.29 9.63
C GLY A 83 19.03 7.26 10.57
N ASP A 84 17.84 7.57 11.11
CA ASP A 84 17.15 6.68 12.04
C ASP A 84 16.71 5.40 11.33
N ALA A 85 16.93 4.27 12.02
CA ALA A 85 16.40 2.98 11.61
C ALA A 85 14.88 2.95 11.79
N VAL A 86 14.21 2.23 10.91
CA VAL A 86 12.78 1.92 11.02
C VAL A 86 12.67 0.43 11.17
N GLU A 87 12.17 0.02 12.33
CA GLU A 87 11.79 -1.35 12.59
C GLU A 87 10.45 -1.62 11.91
N LEU A 88 10.42 -2.65 11.07
CA LEU A 88 9.20 -3.14 10.45
C LEU A 88 8.91 -4.50 11.08
N VAL A 89 7.68 -4.68 11.56
CA VAL A 89 7.30 -5.92 12.24
C VAL A 89 6.49 -6.78 11.29
N THR A 90 6.87 -8.05 11.15
CA THR A 90 6.04 -8.99 10.39
C THR A 90 4.73 -9.22 11.13
N ILE A 91 3.60 -9.05 10.43
CA ILE A 91 2.26 -9.14 11.04
C ILE A 91 1.39 -10.24 10.44
N ALA A 92 1.72 -10.71 9.24
CA ALA A 92 1.05 -11.83 8.59
C ALA A 92 1.98 -12.44 7.54
N ALA A 93 1.80 -13.73 7.28
CA ALA A 93 2.46 -14.40 6.18
C ALA A 93 1.56 -15.51 5.63
N ALA A 94 1.53 -15.67 4.31
CA ALA A 94 0.76 -16.70 3.63
C ALA A 94 1.57 -17.29 2.48
N LEU A 95 1.15 -18.46 2.01
CA LEU A 95 1.60 -19.00 0.73
C LEU A 95 0.54 -18.71 -0.32
N THR A 96 0.97 -18.43 -1.54
CA THR A 96 0.06 -18.37 -2.69
C THR A 96 -0.57 -19.73 -2.97
N ASN A 97 -1.79 -19.70 -3.49
CA ASN A 97 -2.50 -20.84 -4.06
C ASN A 97 -2.00 -21.16 -5.48
N THR A 98 -2.54 -22.21 -6.10
CA THR A 98 -2.16 -22.64 -7.45
C THR A 98 -2.37 -21.59 -8.54
N ASP A 99 -3.31 -20.67 -8.33
CA ASP A 99 -3.63 -19.55 -9.21
C ASP A 99 -2.89 -18.25 -8.83
N GLY A 100 -1.97 -18.29 -7.86
CA GLY A 100 -1.25 -17.11 -7.38
C GLY A 100 -2.03 -16.28 -6.35
N SER A 101 -3.28 -16.64 -6.03
CA SER A 101 -4.08 -15.93 -5.03
C SER A 101 -3.55 -16.15 -3.62
N PHE A 102 -3.74 -15.18 -2.72
CA PHE A 102 -3.37 -15.27 -1.31
C PHE A 102 -4.35 -14.50 -0.42
N GLU A 103 -4.41 -14.88 0.86
CA GLU A 103 -5.11 -14.15 1.91
C GLU A 103 -4.17 -13.98 3.12
N LEU A 104 -4.00 -12.75 3.57
CA LEU A 104 -3.23 -12.43 4.77
C LEU A 104 -4.19 -12.19 5.94
N VAL A 105 -4.10 -13.07 6.93
CA VAL A 105 -4.87 -13.05 8.17
C VAL A 105 -3.92 -12.73 9.32
N ALA A 106 -4.35 -11.89 10.25
CA ALA A 106 -3.62 -11.57 11.46
C ALA A 106 -4.56 -11.39 12.66
N ASP A 107 -4.05 -11.66 13.86
CA ASP A 107 -4.71 -11.28 15.10
C ASP A 107 -4.59 -9.76 15.33
N PRO A 108 -5.70 -9.01 15.36
CA PRO A 108 -5.65 -7.56 15.55
C PRO A 108 -5.01 -7.13 16.89
N GLU A 109 -5.14 -7.93 17.95
CA GLU A 109 -4.52 -7.62 19.25
C GLU A 109 -3.00 -7.74 19.16
N ALA A 110 -2.51 -8.82 18.54
CA ALA A 110 -1.08 -9.02 18.29
C ALA A 110 -0.50 -7.92 17.39
N VAL A 111 -1.21 -7.50 16.35
CA VAL A 111 -0.76 -6.39 15.49
C VAL A 111 -0.70 -5.06 16.24
N ALA A 112 -1.71 -4.77 17.07
CA ALA A 112 -1.72 -3.54 17.88
C ALA A 112 -0.55 -3.51 18.87
N GLU A 113 -0.27 -4.63 19.56
CA GLU A 113 0.88 -4.76 20.45
C GLU A 113 2.20 -4.61 19.70
N ALA A 114 2.35 -5.30 18.56
CA ALA A 114 3.56 -5.29 17.74
C ALA A 114 3.91 -3.91 17.15
N THR A 115 2.91 -3.08 16.88
CA THR A 115 3.12 -1.78 16.23
C THR A 115 3.22 -0.61 17.23
N ASP A 116 3.14 -0.90 18.54
CA ASP A 116 2.98 0.10 19.62
C ASP A 116 1.87 1.11 19.30
N GLY A 117 0.86 0.65 18.54
CA GLY A 117 -0.12 1.50 17.89
C GLY A 117 -1.44 1.50 18.64
N ASP A 118 -1.84 2.64 19.17
CA ASP A 118 -3.22 2.97 19.53
C ASP A 118 -4.06 3.36 18.29
N GLU A 119 -3.44 3.30 17.10
CA GLU A 119 -4.10 3.59 15.84
C GLU A 119 -4.96 2.42 15.37
N ARG A 120 -6.23 2.73 15.09
CA ARG A 120 -7.20 1.80 14.47
C ARG A 120 -6.77 1.35 13.05
N ILE A 121 -5.77 1.99 12.46
CA ILE A 121 -5.30 1.75 11.10
C ILE A 121 -3.83 1.32 11.17
N VAL A 122 -3.52 0.18 10.57
CA VAL A 122 -2.13 -0.24 10.36
C VAL A 122 -1.74 -0.01 8.90
N ASN A 123 -0.58 0.60 8.67
CA ASN A 123 0.03 0.69 7.36
C ASN A 123 1.09 -0.41 7.24
N PHE A 124 1.07 -1.18 6.16
CA PHE A 124 2.00 -2.29 5.97
C PHE A 124 2.42 -2.43 4.51
N ASP A 125 3.60 -3.01 4.31
CA ASP A 125 4.07 -3.43 2.99
C ASP A 125 3.82 -4.94 2.85
N VAL A 126 3.23 -5.35 1.72
CA VAL A 126 3.09 -6.74 1.31
C VAL A 126 4.19 -7.02 0.30
N THR A 127 5.01 -8.04 0.57
CA THR A 127 6.11 -8.46 -0.29
C THR A 127 5.94 -9.90 -0.73
N ALA A 128 6.21 -10.18 -2.00
CA ALA A 128 6.39 -11.53 -2.50
C ALA A 128 7.84 -11.74 -2.91
N ALA A 129 8.38 -12.92 -2.61
CA ALA A 129 9.73 -13.30 -3.03
C ALA A 129 9.79 -13.41 -4.56
N ASN A 130 10.82 -12.82 -5.16
CA ASN A 130 11.01 -12.78 -6.61
C ASN A 130 12.50 -12.91 -6.92
N ALA A 131 12.84 -13.72 -7.92
CA ALA A 131 14.21 -13.94 -8.35
C ALA A 131 14.78 -12.68 -9.01
N GLY A 132 16.11 -12.63 -9.14
CA GLY A 132 16.78 -11.59 -9.92
C GLY A 132 16.97 -10.24 -9.22
N ALA A 133 17.20 -10.25 -7.90
CA ALA A 133 17.48 -9.05 -7.09
C ALA A 133 16.37 -7.99 -7.09
N LYS A 134 15.11 -8.41 -7.26
CA LYS A 134 13.94 -7.54 -7.13
C LYS A 134 13.03 -8.10 -6.04
N VAL A 135 12.48 -7.23 -5.22
CA VAL A 135 11.34 -7.60 -4.37
C VAL A 135 10.10 -6.96 -4.96
N ALA A 136 9.10 -7.78 -5.23
CA ALA A 136 7.77 -7.30 -5.60
C ALA A 136 7.09 -6.82 -4.31
N MET A 137 6.72 -5.54 -4.27
CA MET A 137 6.21 -4.91 -3.06
C MET A 137 5.07 -3.96 -3.38
N VAL A 138 4.06 -3.99 -2.53
CA VAL A 138 2.94 -3.05 -2.55
C VAL A 138 2.62 -2.63 -1.11
N SER A 139 2.34 -1.36 -0.89
CA SER A 139 1.94 -0.82 0.41
C SER A 139 0.43 -0.64 0.47
N THR A 140 -0.17 -0.99 1.61
CA THR A 140 -1.61 -0.82 1.85
C THR A 140 -1.88 -0.54 3.33
N SER A 141 -3.16 -0.47 3.70
CA SER A 141 -3.58 -0.26 5.08
C SER A 141 -4.81 -1.10 5.41
N ALA A 142 -4.87 -1.59 6.65
CA ALA A 142 -6.04 -2.29 7.19
C ALA A 142 -6.57 -1.57 8.43
N VAL A 143 -7.85 -1.80 8.72
CA VAL A 143 -8.50 -1.33 9.95
C VAL A 143 -8.57 -2.51 10.93
N LEU A 144 -7.91 -2.40 12.08
CA LEU A 144 -7.75 -3.49 13.05
C LEU A 144 -8.91 -3.64 14.04
N SER A 145 -10.00 -2.89 13.90
CA SER A 145 -11.04 -2.86 14.94
C SER A 145 -12.12 -3.94 14.71
N PRO A 146 -12.27 -4.93 15.61
CA PRO A 146 -13.26 -6.01 15.47
C PRO A 146 -14.71 -5.50 15.56
N GLU A 147 -14.97 -4.42 16.31
CA GLU A 147 -16.31 -3.79 16.38
C GLU A 147 -16.77 -3.22 15.04
N ILE A 148 -15.84 -2.87 14.16
CA ILE A 148 -16.11 -2.31 12.83
C ILE A 148 -16.19 -3.38 11.74
N ALA A 149 -15.52 -4.52 11.93
CA ALA A 149 -15.62 -5.64 11.01
C ALA A 149 -17.06 -6.21 10.91
N VAL A 150 -17.92 -5.92 11.89
CA VAL A 150 -19.34 -6.34 11.91
C VAL A 150 -20.27 -5.34 11.18
N ASP A 151 -19.79 -4.15 10.81
CA ASP A 151 -20.54 -3.21 9.97
C ASP A 151 -20.24 -3.52 8.49
N ASP A 152 -21.08 -4.34 7.86
CA ASP A 152 -21.04 -4.70 6.42
C ASP A 152 -20.91 -3.48 5.48
N SER A 153 -21.19 -2.26 5.95
CA SER A 153 -20.98 -1.05 5.15
C SER A 153 -19.51 -0.66 4.95
N ILE A 154 -18.57 -1.27 5.68
CA ILE A 154 -17.12 -1.05 5.57
C ILE A 154 -16.40 -2.20 4.85
N SER A 155 -17.05 -3.36 4.71
CA SER A 155 -16.55 -4.53 3.94
C SER A 155 -16.10 -4.17 2.52
N GLY A 156 -16.77 -3.21 1.87
CA GLY A 156 -16.43 -2.80 0.50
C GLY A 156 -15.15 -1.97 0.34
N ALA A 157 -14.43 -1.65 1.42
CA ALA A 157 -13.20 -0.83 1.37
C ALA A 157 -11.92 -1.60 1.74
N LEU A 158 -12.03 -2.89 2.11
CA LEU A 158 -10.88 -3.75 2.47
C LEU A 158 -10.55 -4.80 1.40
N THR A 159 -11.33 -4.85 0.30
CA THR A 159 -11.19 -5.87 -0.75
C THR A 159 -10.91 -5.26 -2.12
N ASP A 160 -10.16 -4.16 -2.20
CA ASP A 160 -9.49 -3.86 -3.46
C ASP A 160 -8.46 -4.98 -3.65
N GLU A 161 -8.75 -5.88 -4.59
CA GLU A 161 -7.94 -7.05 -4.91
C GLU A 161 -6.50 -6.59 -5.19
N LEU A 162 -5.58 -7.01 -4.32
CA LEU A 162 -4.22 -6.54 -4.33
C LEU A 162 -3.42 -7.30 -5.39
N MET A 163 -3.00 -6.62 -6.45
CA MET A 163 -2.17 -7.24 -7.49
C MET A 163 -0.69 -6.98 -7.22
N ILE A 164 0.11 -8.04 -7.10
CA ILE A 164 1.57 -7.97 -6.93
C ILE A 164 2.23 -8.50 -8.21
N ASP A 165 2.99 -7.66 -8.91
CA ASP A 165 3.69 -8.05 -10.13
C ASP A 165 5.07 -8.64 -9.80
N ALA A 166 5.23 -9.95 -9.96
CA ALA A 166 6.46 -10.67 -9.73
C ALA A 166 6.89 -11.41 -11.01
N ASP A 167 7.95 -10.90 -11.67
CA ASP A 167 8.46 -11.47 -12.92
C ASP A 167 8.87 -12.96 -12.81
N GLU A 168 9.48 -13.36 -11.69
CA GLU A 168 10.04 -14.70 -11.43
C GLU A 168 9.85 -15.09 -9.95
N PRO A 169 8.61 -15.32 -9.49
CA PRO A 169 8.33 -15.52 -8.08
C PRO A 169 8.99 -16.81 -7.55
N LEU A 170 9.60 -16.71 -6.36
CA LEU A 170 10.30 -17.83 -5.72
C LEU A 170 9.39 -18.52 -4.70
N THR A 171 9.40 -19.84 -4.69
CA THR A 171 8.71 -20.65 -3.69
C THR A 171 9.49 -20.71 -2.37
N VAL A 172 8.81 -21.05 -1.27
CA VAL A 172 9.45 -21.20 0.04
C VAL A 172 10.57 -22.24 0.04
N ASP A 173 10.44 -23.29 -0.77
CA ASP A 173 11.42 -24.36 -0.90
C ASP A 173 12.68 -23.84 -1.61
N GLU A 174 12.50 -23.08 -2.70
CA GLU A 174 13.61 -22.45 -3.42
C GLU A 174 14.37 -21.44 -2.57
N ILE A 175 13.71 -20.77 -1.63
CA ILE A 175 14.35 -19.86 -0.66
C ILE A 175 15.09 -20.63 0.44
N SER A 176 14.60 -21.82 0.80
CA SER A 176 15.21 -22.64 1.84
C SER A 176 16.45 -23.38 1.31
N ASP A 177 16.38 -23.90 0.09
CA ASP A 177 17.43 -24.68 -0.55
C ASP A 177 18.70 -23.87 -0.85
N THR A 178 18.58 -22.55 -1.07
CA THR A 178 19.77 -21.71 -1.25
C THR A 178 20.63 -21.64 0.01
N SER A 179 20.05 -21.91 1.18
CA SER A 179 20.76 -21.92 2.47
C SER A 179 21.61 -23.19 2.70
N GLU A 180 21.39 -24.28 1.95
CA GLU A 180 22.00 -25.59 2.20
C GLU A 180 23.16 -25.99 1.25
N VAL A 181 23.74 -25.05 0.49
CA VAL A 181 24.91 -25.37 -0.37
C VAL A 181 26.15 -25.72 0.48
N ASP A 182 26.26 -27.03 0.78
CA ASP A 182 27.36 -27.85 1.28
C ASP A 182 28.41 -27.20 2.22
N GLY A 183 28.16 -27.31 3.52
CA GLY A 183 29.23 -27.42 4.54
C GLY A 183 29.47 -26.20 5.44
N ILE A 184 28.61 -25.18 5.40
CA ILE A 184 28.64 -24.08 6.37
C ILE A 184 27.67 -24.42 7.51
N PRO A 185 28.14 -24.53 8.78
CA PRO A 185 27.26 -24.84 9.90
C PRO A 185 26.14 -23.81 10.05
N PRO A 186 24.95 -24.22 10.53
CA PRO A 186 23.78 -23.35 10.66
C PRO A 186 24.16 -22.13 11.50
N VAL A 187 24.04 -20.96 10.88
CA VAL A 187 24.32 -19.67 11.51
C VAL A 187 23.22 -19.47 12.55
N ALA A 188 23.60 -19.53 13.82
CA ALA A 188 22.76 -19.03 14.89
C ALA A 188 22.29 -17.62 14.51
N ALA A 189 20.98 -17.43 14.47
CA ALA A 189 20.36 -16.16 14.17
C ALA A 189 20.97 -15.04 15.02
N GLU A 190 21.18 -13.90 14.36
CA GLU A 190 21.65 -12.62 14.87
C GLU A 190 23.18 -12.43 15.02
N ASP A 191 23.68 -11.44 14.25
CA ASP A 191 24.84 -10.60 14.58
C ASP A 191 26.20 -10.81 13.86
N SER A 192 26.22 -11.34 12.64
CA SER A 192 27.39 -11.09 11.76
C SER A 192 27.05 -11.01 10.28
N ALA A 193 26.20 -10.06 9.91
CA ALA A 193 26.29 -9.50 8.56
C ALA A 193 27.76 -9.06 8.35
N PRO A 194 28.40 -9.39 7.22
CA PRO A 194 29.80 -9.04 6.99
C PRO A 194 29.99 -7.55 7.23
N ALA A 195 31.00 -7.19 8.03
CA ALA A 195 31.23 -5.83 8.51
C ALA A 195 31.11 -4.81 7.35
N GLY A 196 30.02 -4.05 7.32
CA GLY A 196 29.69 -3.10 6.25
C GLY A 196 28.37 -3.32 5.52
N MET A 197 27.67 -4.45 5.70
CA MET A 197 26.31 -4.62 5.19
C MET A 197 25.27 -4.07 6.17
N GLU A 198 24.68 -2.92 5.83
CA GLU A 198 23.56 -2.36 6.56
C GLU A 198 22.24 -2.89 6.00
N CYS A 199 21.67 -3.91 6.64
CA CYS A 199 20.35 -4.43 6.30
C CYS A 199 19.26 -3.62 7.03
N GLY A 200 18.05 -3.61 6.48
CA GLY A 200 16.89 -2.97 7.08
C GLY A 200 16.49 -1.65 6.41
N THR A 201 15.54 -0.96 7.04
CA THR A 201 14.96 0.28 6.53
C THR A 201 15.46 1.46 7.34
N LYS A 202 15.84 2.56 6.67
CA LYS A 202 16.25 3.82 7.32
C LYS A 202 15.57 5.01 6.68
N LEU A 203 15.22 6.02 7.49
CA LEU A 203 14.79 7.32 6.98
C LEU A 203 16.01 8.05 6.39
N VAL A 204 15.98 8.38 5.10
CA VAL A 204 17.08 9.09 4.44
C VAL A 204 16.81 10.58 4.25
N GLN A 205 15.55 10.99 4.19
CA GLN A 205 15.20 12.39 4.02
C GLN A 205 13.79 12.69 4.54
N ARG A 206 13.64 13.81 5.24
CA ARG A 206 12.35 14.39 5.57
C ARG A 206 11.88 15.36 4.49
N LEU A 207 10.60 15.27 4.15
CA LEU A 207 9.91 16.10 3.18
C LEU A 207 8.75 16.79 3.89
N ASP A 208 9.05 17.70 4.80
CA ASP A 208 8.03 18.31 5.66
C ASP A 208 7.14 19.32 4.93
N ARG A 209 5.96 19.57 5.51
CA ARG A 209 5.02 20.63 5.11
C ARG A 209 4.58 20.54 3.64
N ARG A 210 4.22 19.36 3.15
CA ARG A 210 3.72 19.18 1.77
C ARG A 210 2.26 19.60 1.67
N PRO A 211 1.93 20.58 0.81
CA PRO A 211 0.55 20.93 0.48
C PRO A 211 -0.23 19.69 0.03
N THR A 212 -1.28 19.36 0.78
CA THR A 212 -2.08 18.14 0.59
C THR A 212 -3.54 18.51 0.51
N ILE A 213 -4.22 18.10 -0.57
CA ILE A 213 -5.66 18.29 -0.74
C ILE A 213 -6.40 17.26 0.11
N ILE A 214 -7.32 17.73 0.95
CA ILE A 214 -8.17 16.90 1.82
C ILE A 214 -9.66 17.01 1.48
N GLY A 215 -10.03 17.92 0.57
CA GLY A 215 -11.43 18.19 0.26
C GLY A 215 -11.59 19.22 -0.84
N SER A 216 -12.81 19.31 -1.36
CA SER A 216 -13.19 20.35 -2.31
C SER A 216 -14.70 20.60 -2.33
N THR A 217 -15.08 21.85 -2.57
CA THR A 217 -16.47 22.28 -2.80
C THR A 217 -16.57 23.09 -4.09
N TYR A 218 -17.63 22.82 -4.85
CA TYR A 218 -17.87 23.46 -6.13
C TYR A 218 -19.34 23.84 -6.26
N SER A 219 -19.58 25.05 -6.75
CA SER A 219 -20.92 25.51 -7.11
C SER A 219 -20.87 26.41 -8.34
N THR A 220 -21.79 26.18 -9.26
CA THR A 220 -22.16 27.09 -10.36
C THR A 220 -23.56 27.68 -10.13
N ALA A 221 -24.25 27.24 -9.09
CA ALA A 221 -25.61 27.63 -8.77
C ALA A 221 -25.61 28.96 -8.00
N PRO A 222 -26.37 29.97 -8.47
CA PRO A 222 -26.60 31.15 -7.65
C PRO A 222 -27.36 30.72 -6.38
N ARG A 223 -26.96 31.25 -5.22
CA ARG A 223 -27.63 31.04 -3.91
C ARG A 223 -27.50 29.65 -3.29
N VAL A 224 -26.66 28.76 -3.81
CA VAL A 224 -26.22 27.58 -3.06
C VAL A 224 -25.05 27.95 -2.16
N THR A 225 -25.12 27.54 -0.91
CA THR A 225 -24.04 27.62 0.06
C THR A 225 -23.45 26.24 0.26
N THR A 226 -22.13 26.11 0.20
CA THR A 226 -21.44 24.85 0.50
C THR A 226 -20.53 24.99 1.71
N GLN A 227 -20.35 23.92 2.47
CA GLN A 227 -19.38 23.81 3.55
C GLN A 227 -18.68 22.45 3.45
N PHE A 228 -17.38 22.43 3.72
CA PHE A 228 -16.63 21.20 3.92
C PHE A 228 -16.21 21.12 5.39
N ILE A 229 -16.41 19.95 5.98
CA ILE A 229 -16.08 19.66 7.37
C ILE A 229 -15.17 18.44 7.38
N TYR A 230 -14.03 18.56 8.06
CA TYR A 230 -13.02 17.52 8.19
C TYR A 230 -12.60 17.40 9.66
N THR A 231 -13.26 16.51 10.40
CA THR A 231 -13.11 16.40 11.85
C THR A 231 -12.05 15.39 12.27
N LYS A 232 -11.83 15.28 13.57
CA LYS A 232 -11.00 14.23 14.17
C LYS A 232 -11.54 12.86 13.75
N GLY A 233 -10.66 11.94 13.40
CA GLY A 233 -11.02 10.60 12.93
C GLY A 233 -11.28 10.51 11.42
N ALA A 234 -11.34 11.64 10.69
CA ALA A 234 -11.49 11.60 9.24
C ALA A 234 -10.28 10.94 8.58
N GLU A 235 -10.52 9.92 7.77
CA GLU A 235 -9.48 9.15 7.09
C GLU A 235 -9.22 9.71 5.69
N SER A 236 -7.95 9.83 5.33
CA SER A 236 -7.51 10.09 3.96
C SER A 236 -6.43 9.10 3.56
N THR A 237 -6.47 8.70 2.30
CA THR A 237 -5.52 7.80 1.66
C THR A 237 -4.58 8.62 0.77
N PHE A 238 -3.28 8.43 0.93
CA PHE A 238 -2.25 9.21 0.25
C PHE A 238 -1.30 8.32 -0.54
N GLY A 239 -0.89 8.77 -1.72
CA GLY A 239 -0.02 8.00 -2.60
C GLY A 239 1.39 7.82 -2.04
N ILE A 240 1.95 6.63 -2.26
CA ILE A 240 3.33 6.25 -1.95
C ILE A 240 4.12 6.14 -3.25
N GLY A 241 5.31 6.73 -3.25
CA GLY A 241 6.28 6.56 -4.33
C GLY A 241 7.22 5.41 -4.06
N PHE A 242 7.53 4.62 -5.09
CA PHE A 242 8.55 3.57 -5.03
C PHE A 242 9.62 3.79 -6.10
N SER A 243 10.87 3.47 -5.79
CA SER A 243 12.00 3.50 -6.72
C SER A 243 13.08 2.52 -6.31
N GLN A 244 13.58 1.71 -7.24
CA GLN A 244 14.73 0.84 -6.96
C GLN A 244 16.05 1.62 -6.81
N THR A 245 16.19 2.76 -7.49
CA THR A 245 17.45 3.53 -7.53
C THR A 245 17.42 4.78 -6.66
N GLY A 246 16.24 5.26 -6.30
CA GLY A 246 16.06 6.52 -5.57
C GLY A 246 16.44 7.77 -6.36
N ALA A 247 16.82 7.62 -7.63
CA ALA A 247 17.19 8.69 -8.55
C ALA A 247 15.97 9.54 -8.95
N ASN A 248 16.22 10.75 -9.45
CA ASN A 248 15.12 11.57 -9.97
C ASN A 248 14.51 10.90 -11.21
N ALA A 249 13.18 10.99 -11.37
CA ALA A 249 12.40 10.37 -12.44
C ALA A 249 12.39 8.83 -12.50
N SER A 250 13.00 8.11 -11.55
CA SER A 250 12.83 6.65 -11.41
C SER A 250 11.72 6.26 -10.43
N TRP A 251 10.92 7.24 -10.00
CA TRP A 251 9.82 7.04 -9.07
C TRP A 251 8.56 6.66 -9.83
N THR A 252 7.89 5.63 -9.33
CA THR A 252 6.56 5.22 -9.78
C THR A 252 5.57 5.41 -8.64
N ALA A 253 4.34 5.80 -8.98
CA ALA A 253 3.24 5.70 -8.03
C ALA A 253 2.98 4.20 -7.84
N SER A 254 3.18 3.72 -6.62
CA SER A 254 3.16 2.27 -6.34
C SER A 254 1.95 1.85 -5.53
N SER A 255 1.50 2.71 -4.62
CA SER A 255 0.69 2.26 -3.48
C SER A 255 0.06 3.43 -2.74
N THR A 256 -0.63 3.15 -1.64
CA THR A 256 -1.19 4.18 -0.77
C THR A 256 -1.07 3.86 0.71
N ALA A 257 -0.99 4.89 1.55
CA ALA A 257 -1.12 4.79 3.01
C ALA A 257 -2.34 5.58 3.49
N LYS A 258 -3.05 5.02 4.46
CA LYS A 258 -4.19 5.65 5.10
C LYS A 258 -3.74 6.35 6.38
N ILE A 259 -4.20 7.59 6.57
CA ILE A 259 -3.91 8.41 7.74
C ILE A 259 -5.20 9.02 8.28
N SER A 260 -5.34 9.00 9.60
CA SER A 260 -6.43 9.65 10.31
C SER A 260 -6.08 11.09 10.71
N ASN A 261 -7.07 11.97 10.63
CA ASN A 261 -6.96 13.35 11.05
C ASN A 261 -7.04 13.48 12.58
N GLY A 262 -6.11 14.20 13.19
CA GLY A 262 -6.09 14.44 14.65
C GLY A 262 -6.97 15.61 15.14
N ASP A 263 -7.28 16.56 14.24
CA ASP A 263 -7.90 17.84 14.59
C ASP A 263 -9.32 18.01 14.05
N VAL A 264 -10.04 19.03 14.50
CA VAL A 264 -11.32 19.44 13.91
C VAL A 264 -11.10 20.66 13.01
N ASP A 265 -11.28 20.49 11.69
CA ASP A 265 -11.27 21.57 10.72
C ASP A 265 -12.68 21.80 10.15
N GLU A 266 -13.32 22.89 10.57
CA GLU A 266 -14.52 23.41 9.93
C GLU A 266 -14.14 24.57 9.01
N PHE A 267 -14.25 24.35 7.69
CA PHE A 267 -13.99 25.40 6.72
C PHE A 267 -15.19 26.33 6.58
N ASP A 268 -14.92 27.59 6.22
CA ASP A 268 -15.93 28.62 6.03
C ASP A 268 -16.96 28.23 4.98
N LYS A 269 -18.22 28.62 5.23
CA LYS A 269 -19.32 28.49 4.27
C LYS A 269 -19.06 29.38 3.05
N LYS A 270 -19.28 28.85 1.84
CA LYS A 270 -19.13 29.58 0.57
C LYS A 270 -20.47 29.66 -0.15
N ALA A 271 -20.95 30.88 -0.35
CA ALA A 271 -22.22 31.14 -1.03
C ALA A 271 -22.01 31.49 -2.52
N GLY A 272 -22.96 31.10 -3.36
CA GLY A 272 -22.96 31.41 -4.79
C GLY A 272 -21.94 30.58 -5.58
N SER A 273 -21.54 31.09 -6.75
CA SER A 273 -20.60 30.39 -7.63
C SER A 273 -19.18 30.44 -7.08
N HIS A 274 -18.55 29.27 -6.92
CA HIS A 274 -17.18 29.15 -6.42
C HIS A 274 -16.57 27.79 -6.78
N ALA A 275 -15.25 27.72 -6.67
CA ALA A 275 -14.47 26.50 -6.76
C ALA A 275 -13.34 26.55 -5.74
N LYS A 276 -13.42 25.70 -4.72
CA LYS A 276 -12.49 25.69 -3.60
C LYS A 276 -11.93 24.30 -3.38
N ILE A 277 -10.63 24.24 -3.14
CA ILE A 277 -9.96 23.07 -2.60
C ILE A 277 -9.46 23.40 -1.20
N TYR A 278 -9.60 22.44 -0.31
CA TYR A 278 -9.22 22.53 1.09
C TYR A 278 -7.94 21.75 1.27
N LYS A 279 -6.95 22.38 1.90
CA LYS A 279 -5.62 21.82 2.04
C LYS A 279 -5.18 21.81 3.49
N LYS A 280 -4.41 20.77 3.83
CA LYS A 280 -3.56 20.72 5.02
C LYS A 280 -2.10 20.56 4.59
N TYR A 281 -1.19 20.64 5.54
CA TYR A 281 0.17 20.19 5.36
C TYR A 281 0.30 18.75 5.86
N LEU A 282 1.08 17.94 5.14
CA LEU A 282 1.44 16.59 5.54
C LEU A 282 2.95 16.42 5.41
N ASN A 283 3.58 15.76 6.37
CA ASN A 283 4.99 15.42 6.26
C ASN A 283 5.14 14.12 5.47
N TYR A 284 6.28 13.96 4.81
CA TYR A 284 6.65 12.72 4.12
C TYR A 284 8.06 12.32 4.51
N GLY A 285 8.32 11.02 4.57
CA GLY A 285 9.66 10.46 4.70
C GLY A 285 10.07 9.75 3.42
N LYS A 286 11.32 9.95 2.99
CA LYS A 286 11.98 9.08 2.00
C LYS A 286 12.78 8.05 2.77
N TYR A 287 12.53 6.78 2.51
CA TYR A 287 13.19 5.65 3.15
C TYR A 287 14.07 4.93 2.16
N LYS A 288 15.18 4.36 2.65
CA LYS A 288 16.00 3.38 1.94
C LYS A 288 15.82 2.05 2.65
N SER A 289 15.41 1.03 1.92
CA SER A 289 15.32 -0.34 2.40
C SER A 289 16.41 -1.15 1.73
N VAL A 290 17.18 -1.87 2.55
CA VAL A 290 18.21 -2.79 2.08
C VAL A 290 17.83 -4.17 2.58
N ILE A 291 17.45 -5.03 1.64
CA ILE A 291 17.22 -6.45 1.92
C ILE A 291 18.54 -7.14 1.65
N CYS A 292 19.08 -7.78 2.69
CA CYS A 292 20.28 -8.57 2.58
C CYS A 292 19.87 -10.01 2.34
N ASP A 293 20.26 -10.51 1.19
CA ASP A 293 20.08 -11.89 0.81
C ASP A 293 21.49 -12.49 0.65
N GLY A 294 21.74 -13.63 1.31
CA GLY A 294 23.05 -14.26 1.39
C GLY A 294 23.63 -14.58 0.00
N ASP A 295 22.77 -14.94 -0.94
CA ASP A 295 23.17 -15.39 -2.28
C ASP A 295 22.98 -14.32 -3.35
N PHE A 296 21.99 -13.44 -3.17
CA PHE A 296 21.64 -12.40 -4.15
C PHE A 296 22.25 -11.02 -3.83
N GLY A 297 22.94 -10.88 -2.69
CA GLY A 297 23.57 -9.64 -2.25
C GLY A 297 22.56 -8.65 -1.67
N GLN A 298 22.80 -7.36 -1.89
CA GLN A 298 21.93 -6.31 -1.36
C GLN A 298 20.92 -5.85 -2.41
N ILE A 299 19.64 -6.07 -2.12
CA ILE A 299 18.55 -5.46 -2.87
C ILE A 299 18.23 -4.13 -2.20
N VAL A 300 18.45 -3.04 -2.94
CA VAL A 300 18.18 -1.68 -2.46
C VAL A 300 16.89 -1.19 -3.11
N SER A 301 16.00 -0.64 -2.29
CA SER A 301 14.82 0.08 -2.75
C SER A 301 14.61 1.34 -1.94
N TYR A 302 13.78 2.23 -2.46
CA TYR A 302 13.41 3.48 -1.84
C TYR A 302 11.90 3.66 -1.89
N THR A 303 11.34 4.10 -0.76
CA THR A 303 9.92 4.48 -0.67
C THR A 303 9.79 5.92 -0.21
N VAL A 304 8.72 6.58 -0.65
CA VAL A 304 8.33 7.90 -0.16
C VAL A 304 6.89 7.82 0.30
N ARG A 305 6.71 7.96 1.61
CA ARG A 305 5.43 7.73 2.29
C ARG A 305 5.10 8.88 3.24
N PRO A 306 3.82 9.15 3.48
CA PRO A 306 3.44 10.16 4.45
C PRO A 306 3.87 9.73 5.87
N ILE A 307 4.19 10.73 6.69
CA ILE A 307 4.53 10.57 8.12
C ILE A 307 3.79 11.64 8.92
N GLY A 308 3.43 11.29 10.16
CA GLY A 308 2.70 12.19 11.04
C GLY A 308 1.25 12.44 10.59
N ARG A 309 0.60 13.32 11.34
CA ARG A 309 -0.80 13.68 11.11
C ARG A 309 -0.91 14.93 10.24
N PRO A 310 -1.94 15.08 9.39
CA PRO A 310 -2.17 16.31 8.66
C PRO A 310 -2.35 17.50 9.62
N PHE A 311 -1.63 18.60 9.39
CA PHE A 311 -1.64 19.78 10.26
C PHE A 311 -1.77 21.08 9.48
N GLY A 312 -2.30 22.11 10.16
CA GLY A 312 -2.65 23.39 9.55
C GLY A 312 -3.76 23.25 8.49
N SER A 313 -4.44 24.34 8.19
CA SER A 313 -5.51 24.32 7.20
C SER A 313 -5.57 25.63 6.43
N TYR A 314 -5.84 25.53 5.13
CA TYR A 314 -6.05 26.69 4.27
C TYR A 314 -6.86 26.32 3.02
N GLU A 315 -7.40 27.35 2.36
CA GLU A 315 -8.15 27.21 1.13
C GLU A 315 -7.33 27.68 -0.07
N ALA A 316 -7.52 27.03 -1.22
CA ALA A 316 -7.05 27.54 -2.50
C ALA A 316 -8.19 27.58 -3.53
N GLY A 317 -8.06 28.49 -4.49
CA GLY A 317 -8.93 28.51 -5.67
C GLY A 317 -8.68 27.27 -6.55
N SER A 318 -9.72 26.85 -7.27
CA SER A 318 -9.65 25.78 -8.25
C SER A 318 -10.53 26.09 -9.44
N THR A 319 -10.56 25.21 -10.43
CA THR A 319 -11.55 25.25 -11.52
C THR A 319 -12.72 24.34 -11.17
N VAL A 320 -13.94 24.74 -11.56
CA VAL A 320 -15.10 23.85 -11.43
C VAL A 320 -14.90 22.67 -12.40
N PRO A 321 -14.93 21.40 -11.92
CA PRO A 321 -14.78 20.26 -12.81
C PRO A 321 -16.01 20.10 -13.71
N ALA A 322 -15.79 19.58 -14.92
CA ALA A 322 -16.87 19.20 -15.81
C ALA A 322 -17.69 18.05 -15.19
N THR A 323 -19.02 18.13 -15.29
CA THR A 323 -19.94 17.11 -14.77
C THR A 323 -20.94 16.70 -15.85
N PRO A 324 -21.07 15.39 -16.16
CA PRO A 324 -22.11 14.90 -17.05
C PRO A 324 -23.51 15.20 -16.50
N SER A 325 -24.44 15.62 -17.36
CA SER A 325 -25.83 15.87 -16.96
C SER A 325 -26.54 14.61 -16.44
N ALA A 326 -26.13 13.43 -16.93
CA ALA A 326 -26.62 12.13 -16.47
C ALA A 326 -26.27 11.86 -14.99
N TYR A 327 -25.27 12.54 -14.44
CA TYR A 327 -24.82 12.36 -13.06
C TYR A 327 -25.41 13.38 -12.09
N CYS A 328 -26.49 14.07 -12.49
CA CYS A 328 -27.12 15.13 -11.70
C CYS A 328 -28.39 14.66 -11.00
N VAL A 329 -28.51 14.96 -9.71
CA VAL A 329 -29.71 14.71 -8.89
C VAL A 329 -30.22 16.03 -8.31
N ARG A 330 -31.54 16.23 -8.26
CA ARG A 330 -32.15 17.45 -7.72
C ARG A 330 -32.40 17.34 -6.23
N TYR A 331 -32.10 18.44 -5.51
CA TYR A 331 -32.33 18.61 -4.09
C TYR A 331 -33.11 19.91 -3.84
N SER A 332 -34.02 19.89 -2.87
CA SER A 332 -34.90 21.03 -2.53
C SER A 332 -34.52 21.74 -1.22
N SER A 333 -33.54 21.22 -0.49
CA SER A 333 -33.15 21.69 0.85
C SER A 333 -31.66 21.45 1.11
N THR A 334 -31.24 21.70 2.36
CA THR A 334 -29.93 21.24 2.85
C THR A 334 -29.76 19.75 2.63
N HIS A 335 -28.60 19.36 2.09
CA HIS A 335 -28.19 17.98 1.92
C HIS A 335 -26.79 17.77 2.47
N HIS A 336 -26.57 16.59 3.05
CA HIS A 336 -25.31 16.18 3.65
C HIS A 336 -24.73 15.00 2.87
N PHE A 337 -23.50 15.12 2.41
CA PHE A 337 -22.76 14.07 1.73
C PHE A 337 -21.70 13.52 2.69
N SER A 338 -21.95 12.36 3.31
CA SER A 338 -21.16 11.84 4.45
C SER A 338 -20.93 10.33 4.50
N LYS A 339 -21.25 9.54 3.46
CA LYS A 339 -20.94 8.09 3.43
C LYS A 339 -20.62 7.60 2.02
N GLY A 340 -19.68 6.65 1.91
CA GLY A 340 -19.43 5.81 0.74
C GLY A 340 -18.89 6.53 -0.51
N LYS A 341 -18.39 7.76 -0.35
CA LYS A 341 -18.10 8.67 -1.47
C LYS A 341 -16.69 9.19 -1.29
N ALA A 342 -15.77 8.94 -2.22
CA ALA A 342 -14.42 9.47 -2.12
C ALA A 342 -14.16 10.56 -3.16
N GLN A 343 -13.48 11.63 -2.75
CA GLN A 343 -12.85 12.56 -3.69
C GLN A 343 -11.42 12.10 -3.92
N TYR A 344 -11.08 11.86 -5.19
CA TYR A 344 -9.74 11.47 -5.62
C TYR A 344 -9.06 12.60 -6.38
N TRP A 345 -7.77 12.82 -6.09
CA TRP A 345 -6.89 13.71 -6.81
C TRP A 345 -5.61 12.98 -7.19
N SER A 346 -5.33 12.82 -8.48
CA SER A 346 -4.09 12.21 -8.98
C SER A 346 -2.83 13.00 -8.65
N SER A 347 -2.99 14.30 -8.35
CA SER A 347 -1.91 15.20 -7.90
C SER A 347 -2.36 15.93 -6.63
N GLY A 348 -2.79 15.14 -5.64
CA GLY A 348 -3.33 15.63 -4.37
C GLY A 348 -2.27 16.16 -3.41
N VAL A 349 -1.03 15.66 -3.52
CA VAL A 349 0.10 16.07 -2.68
C VAL A 349 1.20 16.62 -3.56
N ALA A 350 1.61 17.86 -3.28
CA ALA A 350 2.74 18.48 -3.95
C ALA A 350 4.04 17.93 -3.38
N LEU A 351 4.61 16.95 -4.07
CA LEU A 351 5.94 16.44 -3.79
C LEU A 351 6.93 17.19 -4.70
N PRO A 352 8.01 17.77 -4.14
CA PRO A 352 8.90 18.64 -4.91
C PRO A 352 9.58 17.88 -6.07
N ALA A 353 10.08 18.64 -7.05
CA ALA A 353 10.76 18.15 -8.26
C ALA A 353 11.96 17.21 -8.02
N ALA A 354 12.39 17.02 -6.76
CA ALA A 354 13.42 16.06 -6.37
C ALA A 354 13.02 14.60 -6.64
N MET A 355 11.72 14.28 -6.74
CA MET A 355 11.23 12.92 -6.99
C MET A 355 10.53 12.77 -8.34
N GLY A 356 10.24 13.87 -9.03
CA GLY A 356 9.67 13.83 -10.38
C GLY A 356 8.19 13.42 -10.47
N PHE A 357 7.47 13.26 -9.36
CA PHE A 357 6.03 12.97 -9.35
C PHE A 357 5.29 13.72 -8.23
N ASN A 358 3.98 13.92 -8.40
CA ASN A 358 3.07 14.34 -7.32
C ASN A 358 2.30 13.10 -6.85
N ALA A 359 2.17 12.92 -5.54
CA ALA A 359 1.39 11.80 -5.01
C ALA A 359 -0.12 12.09 -5.11
N SER A 360 -0.89 11.02 -5.21
CA SER A 360 -2.34 11.08 -5.13
C SER A 360 -2.79 11.42 -3.71
N ALA A 361 -3.99 11.97 -3.60
CA ALA A 361 -4.71 12.03 -2.34
C ALA A 361 -6.15 11.59 -2.58
N GLN A 362 -6.74 10.95 -1.59
CA GLN A 362 -8.12 10.56 -1.59
C GLN A 362 -8.70 10.76 -0.20
N THR A 363 -9.83 11.45 -0.12
CA THR A 363 -10.54 11.61 1.14
C THR A 363 -11.92 10.99 0.97
N ALA A 364 -12.21 9.96 1.76
CA ALA A 364 -13.52 9.36 1.84
C ALA A 364 -14.46 10.29 2.64
N TYR A 365 -15.69 10.44 2.17
CA TYR A 365 -16.75 11.05 2.96
C TYR A 365 -17.23 10.04 3.98
N SER A 366 -17.17 10.48 5.23
CA SER A 366 -17.63 9.77 6.41
C SER A 366 -18.45 10.75 7.26
N TYR A 367 -18.86 10.35 8.46
CA TYR A 367 -19.47 11.31 9.39
C TYR A 367 -18.48 12.43 9.79
N GLU A 368 -17.19 12.10 9.73
CA GLU A 368 -16.04 12.93 10.06
C GLU A 368 -15.56 13.77 8.87
N SER A 369 -15.81 13.35 7.63
CA SER A 369 -15.52 14.12 6.42
C SER A 369 -16.78 14.30 5.58
N LYS A 370 -17.37 15.51 5.56
CA LYS A 370 -18.64 15.74 4.86
C LYS A 370 -18.72 17.05 4.13
N ILE A 371 -19.51 17.05 3.07
CA ILE A 371 -19.96 18.27 2.39
C ILE A 371 -21.40 18.55 2.78
N ILE A 372 -21.65 19.79 3.19
CA ILE A 372 -23.00 20.32 3.36
C ILE A 372 -23.28 21.24 2.18
N MET A 373 -24.38 21.00 1.46
CA MET A 373 -24.89 21.92 0.44
C MET A 373 -26.27 22.40 0.86
N THR A 374 -26.48 23.71 0.88
CA THR A 374 -27.73 24.33 1.32
C THR A 374 -28.18 25.35 0.30
N ARG A 375 -29.48 25.33 -0.01
CA ARG A 375 -30.14 26.41 -0.74
C ARG A 375 -31.31 26.90 0.12
N PRO A 376 -31.48 28.22 0.33
CA PRO A 376 -32.63 28.76 1.07
C PRO A 376 -33.95 28.32 0.43
N ASP A 377 -34.98 28.15 1.27
CA ASP A 377 -36.25 27.48 0.93
C ASP A 377 -36.94 28.01 -0.33
N GLY A 378 -37.55 27.09 -1.07
CA GLY A 378 -38.44 27.37 -2.21
C GLY A 378 -37.82 27.21 -3.61
N THR A 379 -36.54 26.85 -3.74
CA THR A 379 -35.90 26.59 -5.04
C THR A 379 -35.03 25.34 -5.03
N SER A 380 -35.21 24.46 -6.01
CA SER A 380 -34.35 23.29 -6.19
C SER A 380 -33.00 23.66 -6.80
N TYR A 381 -31.95 22.90 -6.49
CA TYR A 381 -30.67 22.88 -7.21
C TYR A 381 -30.36 21.45 -7.62
N ALA A 382 -29.49 21.27 -8.62
CA ALA A 382 -28.93 19.96 -8.93
C ALA A 382 -27.55 19.81 -8.29
N VAL A 383 -27.21 18.62 -7.82
CA VAL A 383 -25.82 18.24 -7.50
C VAL A 383 -25.40 17.19 -8.51
N CYS A 384 -24.26 17.39 -9.14
CA CYS A 384 -23.72 16.50 -10.14
C CYS A 384 -22.37 15.94 -9.68
N GLY A 385 -22.18 14.64 -9.78
CA GLY A 385 -20.85 14.04 -9.60
C GLY A 385 -20.03 14.06 -10.89
N THR A 386 -18.73 13.87 -10.73
CA THR A 386 -17.77 13.80 -11.86
C THR A 386 -17.61 12.37 -12.38
N GLY A 387 -17.76 11.36 -11.52
CA GLY A 387 -17.70 9.95 -11.88
C GLY A 387 -19.06 9.25 -11.91
N ASN A 388 -20.02 9.70 -11.09
CA ASN A 388 -21.34 9.07 -10.96
C ASN A 388 -22.37 10.02 -10.31
N VAL A 389 -23.65 9.62 -10.21
CA VAL A 389 -24.67 10.37 -9.46
C VAL A 389 -24.29 10.50 -7.97
N PRO A 390 -24.67 11.58 -7.26
CA PRO A 390 -24.12 11.91 -5.94
C PRO A 390 -24.38 10.91 -4.80
N GLU A 391 -25.29 9.95 -4.96
CA GLU A 391 -25.61 8.94 -3.94
C GLU A 391 -24.97 7.56 -4.18
N GLN A 392 -24.24 7.38 -5.28
CA GLN A 392 -23.57 6.11 -5.57
C GLN A 392 -22.14 6.09 -5.03
N VAL A 393 -21.47 4.94 -5.08
CA VAL A 393 -20.02 4.87 -4.87
C VAL A 393 -19.27 5.55 -6.03
N ASN A 394 -18.04 5.99 -5.80
CA ASN A 394 -17.18 6.58 -6.83
C ASN A 394 -17.78 7.79 -7.58
N THR A 395 -18.59 8.62 -6.89
CA THR A 395 -19.15 9.86 -7.46
C THR A 395 -18.09 10.87 -7.88
N GLY A 396 -16.88 10.74 -7.33
CA GLY A 396 -15.82 11.72 -7.42
C GLY A 396 -16.23 13.04 -6.79
N ARG A 397 -15.75 14.15 -7.38
CA ARG A 397 -16.06 15.52 -6.95
C ARG A 397 -17.53 15.88 -7.24
N LEU A 398 -18.14 16.64 -6.32
CA LEU A 398 -19.53 17.07 -6.39
C LEU A 398 -19.63 18.55 -6.77
N VAL A 399 -20.52 18.89 -7.69
CA VAL A 399 -20.76 20.26 -8.18
C VAL A 399 -22.23 20.62 -8.04
N ALA A 400 -22.55 21.67 -7.29
CA ALA A 400 -23.88 22.26 -7.29
C ALA A 400 -24.14 23.05 -8.59
N ARG A 401 -25.30 22.85 -9.20
CA ARG A 401 -25.75 23.49 -10.46
C ARG A 401 -27.15 24.10 -10.30
N PRO A 402 -27.46 25.15 -11.07
CA PRO A 402 -28.72 25.89 -10.98
C PRO A 402 -29.98 25.04 -10.94
#